data_AF-A0A415S3C4-F1
#
_entry.id   AF-A0A415S3C4-F1
#
_cell.length_a   1.000
_cell.length_b   1.000
_cell.length_c   1.000
_cell.angle_alpha   90.00
_cell.angle_beta   90.00
_cell.angle_gamma   90.00
#
_symmetry.space_group_name_H-M   'P 1'
#
loop_
_entity.id
_entity.type
_entity.pdbx_description
1 polymer ?
#
loop_
_entity_poly.entity_id
_entity_poly.type
_entity_poly.pdbx_seq_one_letter_code
_entity_poly.pdbx_strand_id
1 'polypeptide(L)'
;MRQKVFLFNATIQDNIYMFKNEYEKERFSFPEILGFVDDLPQGGQTSVGFDGTQLSGGEKQRVALARCLKKDANILILDEGAVG
;
A
#
# COMPACT_ATOMS: atom_id res chain seq x y z
N MET A 1 20.21 -7.64 3.40
CA MET A 1 18.98 -7.48 4.21
C MET A 1 18.01 -6.68 3.36
N ARG A 2 16.88 -7.25 2.89
CA ARG A 2 15.90 -6.48 2.11
C ARG A 2 15.05 -5.65 3.05
N GLN A 3 14.73 -4.41 2.66
CA GLN A 3 13.77 -3.57 3.38
C GLN A 3 12.42 -4.30 3.46
N LYS A 4 11.90 -4.48 4.69
CA LYS A 4 10.60 -5.12 4.91
C LYS A 4 9.54 -4.03 5.04
N VAL A 5 8.57 -4.04 4.14
CA VAL A 5 7.38 -3.19 4.28
C VAL A 5 6.49 -3.76 5.37
N PHE A 6 6.14 -2.94 6.36
CA PHE A 6 5.16 -3.28 7.37
C PHE A 6 3.76 -2.81 6.94
N LEU A 7 2.81 -3.74 6.92
CA LEU A 7 1.40 -3.48 6.70
C LEU A 7 0.61 -3.94 7.93
N PHE A 8 -0.36 -3.13 8.33
CA PHE A 8 -1.32 -3.52 9.34
C PHE A 8 -2.19 -4.66 8.82
N ASN A 9 -2.62 -5.55 9.71
CA ASN A 9 -3.60 -6.59 9.41
C ASN A 9 -4.99 -5.95 9.21
N ALA A 10 -5.19 -5.32 8.07
CA ALA A 10 -6.34 -4.52 7.68
C ALA A 10 -6.50 -4.56 6.15
N THR A 11 -7.44 -3.78 5.62
CA THR A 11 -7.62 -3.69 4.15
C THR A 11 -6.44 -2.97 3.49
N ILE A 12 -6.30 -3.12 2.17
CA ILE A 12 -5.36 -2.31 1.36
C ILE A 12 -5.67 -0.82 1.56
N GLN A 13 -6.96 -0.46 1.52
CA GLN A 13 -7.41 0.91 1.71
C GLN A 13 -6.98 1.44 3.09
N ASP A 14 -7.24 0.72 4.17
CA ASP A 14 -6.83 1.19 5.50
C ASP A 14 -5.32 1.34 5.65
N ASN A 15 -4.55 0.47 4.99
CA ASN A 15 -3.10 0.59 4.95
C ASN A 15 -2.64 1.84 4.19
N ILE A 16 -3.36 2.30 3.16
CA ILE A 16 -3.02 3.52 2.40
C ILE A 16 -3.45 4.78 3.17
N TYR A 17 -4.69 4.80 3.69
CA TYR A 17 -5.26 5.97 4.38
C TYR A 17 -4.88 6.06 5.85
N MET A 18 -4.20 5.05 6.41
CA MET A 18 -3.82 4.97 7.83
C MET A 18 -5.02 5.15 8.76
N PHE A 19 -6.13 4.45 8.47
CA PHE A 19 -7.37 4.48 9.25
C PHE A 19 -8.01 5.87 9.41
N LYS A 20 -7.73 6.82 8.50
CA LYS A 20 -8.51 8.07 8.39
C LYS A 20 -10.00 7.78 8.18
N ASN A 21 -10.85 8.70 8.63
CA ASN A 21 -12.31 8.51 8.58
C ASN A 21 -12.80 8.42 7.13
N GLU A 22 -13.97 7.81 6.88
CA GLU A 22 -14.47 7.59 5.51
C GLU A 22 -14.70 8.90 4.74
N TYR A 23 -14.99 10.00 5.44
CA TYR A 23 -15.15 11.34 4.86
C TYR A 23 -13.82 11.93 4.37
N GLU A 24 -12.68 11.48 4.91
CA GLU A 24 -11.32 11.87 4.50
C GLU A 24 -10.73 10.92 3.44
N LYS A 25 -11.39 9.79 3.17
CA LYS A 25 -10.99 8.85 2.11
C LYS A 25 -11.47 9.36 0.76
N GLU A 26 -10.83 10.41 0.24
CA GLU A 26 -10.99 10.81 -1.17
C GLU A 26 -10.67 9.64 -2.10
N ARG A 27 -11.36 9.53 -3.24
CA ARG A 27 -11.10 8.48 -4.24
C ARG A 27 -9.71 8.67 -4.86
N PHE A 28 -8.72 8.01 -4.30
CA PHE A 28 -7.35 7.99 -4.80
C PHE A 28 -7.21 6.93 -5.90
N SER A 29 -6.75 7.35 -7.08
CA SER A 29 -6.49 6.46 -8.20
C SER A 29 -5.10 6.75 -8.73
N PHE A 30 -4.16 5.85 -8.44
CA PHE A 30 -2.88 5.74 -9.13
C PHE A 30 -2.86 4.40 -9.87
N PRO A 31 -3.42 4.33 -11.09
CA PRO A 31 -3.48 3.09 -11.85
C PRO A 31 -2.09 2.44 -12.02
N GLU A 32 -1.03 3.24 -12.13
CA GLU A 32 0.34 2.77 -12.31
C GLU A 32 0.92 2.10 -11.05
N ILE A 33 0.39 2.43 -9.86
CA ILE A 33 0.85 1.89 -8.57
C ILE A 33 -0.12 0.80 -8.07
N LEU A 34 -1.42 1.04 -8.22
CA LEU A 34 -2.50 0.25 -7.64
C LEU A 34 -3.32 -0.50 -8.69
N GLY A 35 -2.92 -0.54 -9.97
CA GLY A 35 -3.69 -1.25 -11.01
C GLY A 35 -3.97 -2.72 -10.69
N PHE A 36 -3.05 -3.40 -9.99
CA PHE A 36 -3.28 -4.78 -9.53
C PHE A 36 -4.47 -4.91 -8.56
N VAL A 37 -4.85 -3.82 -7.88
CA VAL A 37 -5.98 -3.80 -6.95
C VAL A 37 -7.29 -3.97 -7.70
N ASP A 38 -7.39 -3.50 -8.94
CA ASP A 38 -8.59 -3.62 -9.77
C ASP A 38 -8.86 -5.08 -10.18
N ASP A 39 -7.83 -5.93 -10.17
CA ASP A 39 -7.94 -7.38 -10.43
C ASP A 39 -8.37 -8.18 -9.18
N LEU A 40 -8.40 -7.56 -8.00
CA LEU A 40 -8.78 -8.22 -6.75
C LEU A 40 -10.31 -8.24 -6.59
N PRO A 41 -10.92 -9.37 -6.16
CA PRO A 41 -12.38 -9.49 -6.02
C PRO A 41 -13.04 -8.43 -5.12
N GLN A 42 -12.30 -7.92 -4.12
CA GLN A 42 -12.77 -6.89 -3.19
C GLN A 42 -12.09 -5.53 -3.42
N GLY A 43 -11.28 -5.39 -4.47
CA GLY A 43 -10.54 -4.17 -4.73
C GLY A 43 -9.74 -3.68 -3.52
N GLY A 44 -9.85 -2.39 -3.22
CA GLY A 44 -9.20 -1.77 -2.07
C GLY A 44 -9.67 -2.30 -0.70
N GLN A 45 -10.82 -2.98 -0.63
CA GLN A 45 -11.32 -3.62 0.60
C GLN A 45 -10.68 -4.98 0.86
N THR A 46 -9.86 -5.49 -0.06
CA THR A 46 -9.13 -6.75 0.14
C THR A 46 -8.26 -6.68 1.39
N SER A 47 -8.43 -7.65 2.30
CA SER A 47 -7.58 -7.80 3.48
C SER A 47 -6.17 -8.23 3.07
N VAL A 48 -5.14 -7.58 3.62
CA VAL A 48 -3.74 -7.94 3.32
C VAL A 48 -3.22 -9.11 4.15
N GLY A 49 -3.97 -9.55 5.17
CA GLY A 49 -3.55 -10.57 6.13
C GLY A 49 -2.46 -10.08 7.09
N PHE A 50 -2.04 -10.97 8.01
CA PHE A 50 -1.00 -10.65 9.00
C PHE A 50 0.31 -10.29 8.28
N ASP A 51 0.88 -9.11 8.58
CA ASP A 51 2.13 -8.66 7.96
C ASP A 51 2.09 -8.59 6.41
N GLY A 52 0.88 -8.44 5.86
CA GLY A 52 0.64 -8.39 4.42
C GLY A 52 0.82 -9.74 3.72
N THR A 53 0.71 -10.89 4.38
CA THR A 53 0.98 -12.23 3.80
C THR A 53 0.21 -12.55 2.52
N GLN A 54 -0.91 -11.87 2.24
CA GLN A 54 -1.69 -12.06 1.02
C GLN A 54 -1.17 -11.27 -0.18
N LEU A 55 -0.13 -10.45 -0.01
CA LEU A 55 0.48 -9.65 -1.06
C LEU A 55 1.90 -10.13 -1.35
N SER A 56 2.29 -10.13 -2.62
CA SER A 56 3.66 -10.28 -3.06
C SER A 56 4.55 -9.14 -2.52
N GLY A 57 5.87 -9.34 -2.54
CA GLY A 57 6.81 -8.30 -2.09
C GLY A 57 6.66 -6.98 -2.84
N GLY A 58 6.47 -7.03 -4.16
CA GLY A 58 6.25 -5.85 -4.99
C GLY A 58 4.92 -5.16 -4.71
N GLU A 59 3.85 -5.91 -4.47
CA GLU A 59 2.55 -5.34 -4.08
C GLU A 59 2.64 -4.61 -2.73
N LYS A 60 3.34 -5.19 -1.74
CA LYS A 60 3.58 -4.50 -0.46
C LYS A 60 4.32 -3.18 -0.67
N GLN A 61 5.35 -3.16 -1.51
CA GLN A 61 6.08 -1.93 -1.84
C GLN A 61 5.16 -0.89 -2.50
N ARG A 62 4.31 -1.30 -3.44
CA ARG A 62 3.35 -0.39 -4.08
C ARG A 62 2.30 0.17 -3.12
N VAL A 63 1.79 -0.64 -2.19
CA VAL A 63 0.90 -0.17 -1.11
C VAL A 63 1.61 0.85 -0.21
N ALA A 64 2.87 0.61 0.16
CA ALA A 64 3.67 1.56 0.93
C ALA A 64 3.94 2.87 0.17
N LEU A 65 4.22 2.77 -1.13
CA LEU A 65 4.39 3.94 -1.99
C LEU A 65 3.10 4.77 -2.06
N ALA A 66 1.95 4.14 -2.28
CA ALA A 66 0.65 4.80 -2.27
C ALA A 66 0.34 5.49 -0.94
N ARG A 67 0.67 4.85 0.20
CA ARG A 67 0.59 5.44 1.55
C ARG A 67 1.47 6.68 1.68
N CYS A 68 2.71 6.65 1.21
CA CYS A 68 3.62 7.79 1.25
C CYS A 68 3.09 8.98 0.44
N LEU A 69 2.61 8.71 -0.78
CA LEU A 69 2.02 9.73 -1.65
C LEU A 69 0.75 10.33 -1.01
N LYS A 70 -0.11 9.51 -0.38
CA LYS A 70 -1.32 10.02 0.29
C LYS A 70 -1.00 10.85 1.53
N LYS A 71 0.11 10.56 2.21
CA LYS A 71 0.56 11.35 3.37
C LYS A 71 1.08 12.73 2.97
N ASP A 72 1.24 13.01 1.68
CA ASP A 72 1.92 14.21 1.17
C ASP A 72 3.27 14.42 1.85
N ALA A 73 4.07 13.34 1.87
CA ALA A 73 5.35 13.35 2.55
C ALA A 73 6.33 14.29 1.81
N ASN A 74 6.73 15.37 2.48
CA ASN A 74 7.72 16.34 1.96
C ASN A 74 9.07 15.70 1.56
N ILE A 75 9.42 14.57 2.18
CA ILE A 75 10.64 13.81 1.89
C ILE A 75 10.29 12.33 1.87
N LEU A 76 10.58 11.69 0.74
CA LEU A 76 10.50 10.24 0.57
C LEU A 76 11.92 9.69 0.45
N ILE A 77 12.29 8.79 1.37
CA ILE A 77 13.57 8.06 1.32
C ILE A 77 13.27 6.66 0.80
N LEU A 78 13.78 6.34 -0.38
CA LEU A 78 13.72 5.01 -0.97
C LEU A 78 15.11 4.38 -0.84
N ASP A 79 15.20 3.28 -0.09
CA ASP A 79 16.41 2.45 -0.05
C ASP A 79 16.20 1.25 -0.97
N GLU A 80 16.69 1.36 -2.20
CA GLU A 80 16.69 0.25 -3.14
C GLU A 80 17.78 -0.74 -2.73
N GLY A 81 17.38 -1.82 -2.07
CA GLY A 81 18.21 -3.01 -1.99
C GLY A 81 18.33 -3.62 -3.40
N ALA A 82 19.40 -3.24 -4.12
CA ALA A 82 19.71 -3.72 -5.45
C ALA A 82 19.57 -5.25 -5.55
N VAL A 83 19.14 -5.67 -6.75
CA VAL A 83 18.93 -7.06 -7.18
C VAL A 83 20.09 -7.96 -6.72
N GLY A 84 19.70 -8.99 -5.98
CA GLY A 84 20.41 -10.24 -5.76
C GLY A 84 19.38 -11.34 -5.70
#